data_AF-Q8XLD2-F1
#
_entry.id   AF-Q8XLD2-F1
#
_cell.length_a   1.000
_cell.length_b   1.000
_cell.length_c   1.000
_cell.angle_alpha   90.00
_cell.angle_beta   90.00
_cell.angle_gamma   90.00
#
_symmetry.space_group_name_H-M   'P 1'
#
loop_
_entity.id
_entity.type
_entity.pdbx_description
1 polymer ?
#
loop_
_entity_poly.entity_id
_entity_poly.type
_entity_poly.pdbx_seq_one_letter_code
_entity_poly.pdbx_strand_id
1 'polypeptide(L)'
;MKELQLLTEKEVLKGQNITIYGTGENPLFLARDVANIIGHSKARDMIADVDEDEKIKMPFKMASSRSTQSQWFLTEDGLYEVLLTSRKPVAKQFRKEVKKILKQLRQKGVVILENATKEAINFEEKFGTYRIRKTFLNSTNITEDYKLFTELSKQEWKAKRLNNDDRVKLSKLIVKGLEQRLNRDKSKLRASEMLAMQELLTDINKDIIKLENKKHGGLKTGQQKQITKLKQQLEDIETKYVVRDEEFVTLDCHGFSNNYMYSYIEGKCVKSNAYKNWIKYFPYNQVPDVDYWDVDFTKPVEMFINYIAKKDVDIQNLDKSFIDRIFDIYNFNDNIVQAVHRQSIGTVDNFADGKISFYIRNIEE
;
A
#
# COMPACT_ATOMS: atom_id res chain seq x y z
N MET A 1 1.29 2.93 2.82
CA MET A 1 0.20 2.96 1.81
C MET A 1 0.79 2.95 0.40
N LYS A 2 0.39 2.01 -0.48
CA LYS A 2 0.64 2.15 -1.92
C LYS A 2 -0.33 3.21 -2.43
N GLU A 3 0.17 4.40 -2.72
CA GLU A 3 -0.61 5.46 -3.38
C GLU A 3 -0.88 5.01 -4.82
N LEU A 4 -2.14 4.83 -5.18
CA LEU A 4 -2.56 4.53 -6.54
C LEU A 4 -2.29 5.74 -7.41
N GLN A 5 -1.38 5.60 -8.38
CA GLN A 5 -1.14 6.63 -9.36
C GLN A 5 -2.12 6.49 -10.51
N LEU A 6 -2.71 7.61 -10.91
CA LEU A 6 -3.48 7.73 -12.15
C LEU A 6 -2.52 7.58 -13.32
N LEU A 7 -2.75 6.60 -14.19
CA LEU A 7 -1.95 6.42 -15.40
C LEU A 7 -2.46 7.31 -16.53
N THR A 8 -3.74 7.18 -16.87
CA THR A 8 -4.37 7.86 -18.01
C THR A 8 -5.89 7.68 -17.93
N GLU A 9 -6.64 8.64 -18.47
CA GLU A 9 -8.05 8.45 -18.83
C GLU A 9 -8.14 8.15 -20.33
N LYS A 10 -8.77 7.04 -20.70
CA LYS A 10 -9.00 6.68 -22.11
C LYS A 10 -10.48 6.42 -22.36
N GLU A 11 -10.94 6.85 -23.54
CA GLU A 11 -12.24 6.49 -24.07
C GLU A 11 -12.18 5.02 -24.53
N VAL A 12 -12.87 4.12 -23.83
CA VAL A 12 -12.78 2.69 -24.11
C VAL A 12 -13.96 2.20 -24.94
N LEU A 13 -15.19 2.63 -24.62
CA LEU A 13 -16.41 2.18 -25.30
C LEU A 13 -17.50 3.27 -25.26
N LYS A 14 -17.94 3.75 -26.43
CA LYS A 14 -19.07 4.71 -26.62
C LYS A 14 -18.99 6.01 -25.80
N GLY A 15 -17.86 6.74 -25.83
CA GLY A 15 -17.78 8.04 -25.17
C GLY A 15 -17.71 8.01 -23.64
N GLN A 16 -17.52 6.83 -23.03
CA GLN A 16 -17.30 6.71 -21.59
C GLN A 16 -15.81 6.52 -21.30
N ASN A 17 -15.28 7.38 -20.44
CA ASN A 17 -13.89 7.35 -20.00
C ASN A 17 -13.74 6.34 -18.86
N ILE A 18 -12.75 5.45 -18.99
CA ILE A 18 -12.26 4.63 -17.88
C ILE A 18 -10.98 5.25 -17.37
N THR A 19 -10.95 5.49 -16.08
CA THR A 19 -9.76 5.88 -15.34
C THR A 19 -8.93 4.63 -15.05
N ILE A 20 -7.68 4.62 -15.52
CA ILE A 20 -6.75 3.50 -15.33
C ILE A 20 -5.76 3.84 -14.21
N TYR A 21 -5.66 2.96 -13.22
CA TYR A 21 -4.74 3.08 -12.09
C TYR A 21 -3.59 2.06 -12.19
N GLY A 22 -2.54 2.22 -11.38
CA GLY A 22 -1.47 1.22 -11.24
C GLY A 22 -0.25 1.53 -12.11
N THR A 23 0.28 0.53 -12.82
CA THR A 23 1.36 0.71 -13.80
C THR A 23 0.92 0.31 -15.20
N GLY A 24 1.62 0.76 -16.25
CA GLY A 24 1.31 0.34 -17.62
C GLY A 24 1.41 -1.19 -17.83
N GLU A 25 2.16 -1.89 -16.98
CA GLU A 25 2.28 -3.36 -17.00
C GLU A 25 1.19 -4.05 -16.19
N ASN A 26 0.72 -3.41 -15.10
CA ASN A 26 -0.32 -3.96 -14.23
C ASN A 26 -1.40 -2.89 -14.06
N PRO A 27 -2.23 -2.66 -15.10
CA PRO A 27 -3.32 -1.70 -15.02
C PRO A 27 -4.40 -2.22 -14.08
N LEU A 28 -5.03 -1.29 -13.36
CA LEU A 28 -6.09 -1.56 -12.42
C LEU A 28 -7.30 -0.69 -12.75
N PHE A 29 -8.47 -1.31 -12.70
CA PHE A 29 -9.74 -0.70 -13.08
C PHE A 29 -10.68 -0.67 -11.88
N LEU A 30 -11.20 0.50 -11.51
CA LEU A 30 -12.13 0.59 -10.38
C LEU A 30 -13.42 -0.17 -10.72
N ALA A 31 -13.73 -1.23 -9.96
CA ALA A 31 -14.85 -2.12 -10.27
C ALA A 31 -16.19 -1.39 -10.32
N ARG A 32 -16.35 -0.32 -9.53
CA ARG A 32 -17.52 0.55 -9.58
C ARG A 32 -17.69 1.24 -10.92
N ASP A 33 -16.62 1.76 -11.48
CA ASP A 33 -16.68 2.50 -12.75
C ASP A 33 -16.95 1.53 -13.90
N VAL A 34 -16.32 0.35 -13.86
CA VAL A 34 -16.62 -0.76 -14.80
C VAL A 34 -18.10 -1.17 -14.71
N ALA A 35 -18.63 -1.34 -13.49
CA ALA A 35 -20.04 -1.67 -13.26
C ALA A 35 -20.97 -0.61 -13.86
N ASN A 36 -20.68 0.68 -13.63
CA ASN A 36 -21.46 1.79 -14.19
C ASN A 36 -21.46 1.76 -15.72
N ILE A 37 -20.31 1.51 -16.34
CA ILE A 37 -20.14 1.50 -17.80
C ILE A 37 -20.94 0.38 -18.45
N ILE A 38 -20.91 -0.81 -17.87
CA ILE A 38 -21.68 -1.94 -18.40
C ILE A 38 -23.16 -1.89 -17.98
N GLY A 39 -23.56 -0.94 -17.13
CA GLY A 39 -24.92 -0.81 -16.61
C GLY A 39 -25.29 -1.90 -15.58
N HIS A 40 -24.33 -2.30 -14.75
CA HIS A 40 -24.54 -3.18 -13.60
C HIS A 40 -24.99 -2.35 -12.39
N SER A 41 -26.02 -2.80 -11.67
CA SER A 41 -26.58 -2.06 -10.54
C SER A 41 -25.67 -2.05 -9.31
N LYS A 42 -24.93 -3.14 -9.10
CA LYS A 42 -23.99 -3.31 -7.98
C LYS A 42 -22.68 -3.88 -8.47
N ALA A 43 -21.57 -3.21 -8.15
CA ALA A 43 -20.23 -3.70 -8.47
C ALA A 43 -19.89 -4.99 -7.72
N ARG A 44 -20.40 -5.16 -6.49
CA ARG A 44 -20.17 -6.36 -5.67
C ARG A 44 -20.65 -7.64 -6.35
N ASP A 45 -21.83 -7.58 -6.96
CA ASP A 45 -22.43 -8.73 -7.63
C ASP A 45 -21.67 -9.05 -8.93
N MET A 46 -21.16 -8.02 -9.61
CA MET A 46 -20.35 -8.16 -10.83
C MET A 46 -19.01 -8.85 -10.58
N ILE A 47 -18.37 -8.58 -9.44
CA ILE A 47 -17.06 -9.15 -9.08
C ILE A 47 -17.16 -10.46 -8.28
N ALA A 48 -18.37 -10.94 -8.00
CA ALA A 48 -18.58 -12.15 -7.21
C ALA A 48 -18.05 -13.39 -7.94
N ASP A 49 -18.23 -13.41 -9.27
CA ASP A 49 -17.83 -14.51 -10.15
C ASP A 49 -16.40 -14.34 -10.73
N VAL A 50 -15.68 -13.28 -10.33
CA VAL A 50 -14.30 -13.03 -10.76
C VAL A 50 -13.34 -13.74 -9.80
N ASP A 51 -12.31 -14.39 -10.34
CA ASP A 51 -11.33 -15.12 -9.55
C ASP A 51 -10.56 -14.18 -8.59
N GLU A 52 -10.08 -14.73 -7.47
CA GLU A 52 -9.47 -13.93 -6.39
C GLU A 52 -8.13 -13.30 -6.80
N ASP A 53 -7.40 -13.87 -7.75
CA ASP A 53 -6.16 -13.31 -8.30
C ASP A 53 -6.41 -12.23 -9.37
N GLU A 54 -7.64 -12.13 -9.88
CA GLU A 54 -8.06 -11.15 -10.90
C GLU A 54 -8.72 -9.90 -10.31
N LYS A 55 -8.88 -9.84 -8.98
CA LYS A 55 -9.45 -8.69 -8.26
C LYS A 55 -8.64 -8.35 -7.03
N ILE A 56 -8.57 -7.06 -6.71
CA ILE A 56 -7.78 -6.54 -5.59
C ILE A 56 -8.60 -5.55 -4.79
N LYS A 57 -8.62 -5.71 -3.46
CA LYS A 57 -9.22 -4.74 -2.55
C LYS A 57 -8.15 -3.82 -2.00
N MET A 58 -8.35 -2.51 -2.11
CA MET A 58 -7.36 -1.52 -1.66
C MET A 58 -8.03 -0.24 -1.14
N PRO A 59 -7.39 0.45 -0.17
CA PRO A 59 -7.88 1.74 0.31
C PRO A 59 -7.83 2.75 -0.84
N PHE A 60 -8.96 3.41 -1.08
CA PHE A 60 -9.13 4.37 -2.15
C PHE A 60 -9.89 5.60 -1.65
N LYS A 61 -9.34 6.79 -1.92
CA LYS A 61 -9.99 8.06 -1.61
C LYS A 61 -10.59 8.62 -2.89
N MET A 62 -11.92 8.65 -2.94
CA MET A 62 -12.63 9.29 -4.04
C MET A 62 -12.47 10.80 -3.96
N ALA A 63 -12.40 11.49 -5.11
CA ALA A 63 -12.26 12.95 -5.16
C ALA A 63 -13.38 13.69 -4.41
N SER A 64 -14.59 13.11 -4.37
CA SER A 64 -15.77 13.67 -3.68
C SER A 64 -15.88 13.27 -2.20
N SER A 65 -14.97 12.44 -1.67
CA SER A 65 -15.05 11.92 -0.30
C SER A 65 -13.89 12.43 0.56
N ARG A 66 -14.22 12.92 1.76
CA ARG A 66 -13.21 13.23 2.78
C ARG A 66 -12.57 11.98 3.37
N SER A 67 -13.28 10.85 3.38
CA SER A 67 -12.81 9.57 3.93
C SER A 67 -12.29 8.62 2.86
N THR A 68 -11.23 7.89 3.21
CA THR A 68 -10.69 6.77 2.43
C THR A 68 -11.52 5.52 2.70
N GLN A 69 -11.99 4.85 1.66
CA GLN A 69 -12.76 3.61 1.78
C GLN A 69 -12.08 2.48 1.00
N SER A 70 -12.19 1.25 1.50
CA SER A 70 -11.70 0.09 0.77
C SER A 70 -12.59 -0.21 -0.44
N GLN A 71 -12.03 -0.09 -1.64
CA GLN A 71 -12.72 -0.33 -2.90
C GLN A 71 -12.10 -1.53 -3.64
N TRP A 72 -12.91 -2.16 -4.49
CA TRP A 72 -12.47 -3.25 -5.35
C TRP A 72 -11.98 -2.72 -6.69
N PHE A 73 -10.84 -3.25 -7.12
CA PHE A 73 -10.24 -3.04 -8.42
C PHE A 73 -10.15 -4.38 -9.15
N LEU A 74 -10.28 -4.32 -10.46
CA LEU A 74 -10.06 -5.44 -11.36
C LEU A 74 -8.68 -5.30 -12.00
N THR A 75 -7.98 -6.42 -12.17
CA THR A 75 -6.84 -6.50 -13.10
C THR A 75 -7.34 -6.44 -14.54
N GLU A 76 -6.42 -6.44 -15.50
CA GLU A 76 -6.79 -6.55 -16.92
C GLU A 76 -7.55 -7.85 -17.22
N ASP A 77 -7.10 -8.97 -16.65
CA ASP A 77 -7.75 -10.27 -16.80
C ASP A 77 -9.15 -10.26 -16.16
N GLY A 78 -9.29 -9.73 -14.94
CA GLY A 78 -10.61 -9.60 -14.30
C GLY A 78 -11.58 -8.67 -15.03
N LEU A 79 -11.07 -7.62 -15.68
CA LEU A 79 -11.88 -6.78 -16.57
C LEU A 79 -12.37 -7.60 -17.77
N TYR A 80 -11.51 -8.41 -18.38
CA TYR A 80 -11.89 -9.28 -19.48
C TYR A 80 -12.92 -10.32 -19.04
N GLU A 81 -12.76 -10.96 -17.89
CA GLU A 81 -13.72 -11.95 -17.40
C GLU A 81 -15.12 -11.33 -17.24
N VAL A 82 -15.21 -10.16 -16.61
CA VAL A 82 -16.47 -9.40 -16.48
C VAL A 82 -17.08 -9.08 -17.84
N LEU A 83 -16.28 -8.60 -18.80
CA LEU A 83 -16.77 -8.22 -20.12
C LEU A 83 -17.13 -9.41 -21.00
N LEU A 84 -16.48 -10.56 -20.84
CA LEU A 84 -16.75 -11.77 -21.60
C LEU A 84 -17.99 -12.50 -21.06
N THR A 85 -18.25 -12.48 -19.76
CA THR A 85 -19.42 -13.14 -19.16
C THR A 85 -20.70 -12.28 -19.21
N SER A 86 -20.57 -10.96 -19.10
CA SER A 86 -21.72 -10.06 -18.93
C SER A 86 -22.72 -10.06 -20.10
N ARG A 87 -24.03 -10.10 -19.81
CA ARG A 87 -25.09 -10.09 -20.84
C ARG A 87 -25.47 -8.69 -21.33
N LYS A 88 -24.83 -7.65 -20.80
CA LYS A 88 -25.17 -6.23 -21.06
C LYS A 88 -24.77 -5.80 -22.48
N PRO A 89 -25.45 -4.80 -23.08
CA PRO A 89 -25.18 -4.37 -24.46
C PRO A 89 -23.73 -3.95 -24.73
N VAL A 90 -23.10 -3.24 -23.78
CA VAL A 90 -21.71 -2.77 -23.89
C VAL A 90 -20.74 -3.97 -23.95
N ALA A 91 -20.88 -4.91 -23.03
CA ALA A 91 -20.11 -6.16 -23.00
C ALA A 91 -20.32 -7.01 -24.27
N LYS A 92 -21.56 -7.06 -24.81
CA LYS A 92 -21.86 -7.73 -26.09
C LYS A 92 -21.10 -7.12 -27.27
N GLN A 93 -20.97 -5.79 -27.32
CA GLN A 93 -20.22 -5.10 -28.37
C GLN A 93 -18.72 -5.41 -28.28
N PHE A 94 -18.15 -5.32 -27.07
CA PHE A 94 -16.77 -5.73 -26.81
C PHE A 94 -16.50 -7.16 -27.28
N ARG A 95 -17.35 -8.12 -26.88
CA ARG A 95 -17.25 -9.51 -27.35
C ARG A 95 -17.31 -9.67 -28.85
N LYS A 96 -18.11 -8.86 -29.55
CA LYS A 96 -18.21 -8.92 -31.01
C LYS A 96 -16.90 -8.50 -31.66
N GLU A 97 -16.26 -7.45 -31.14
CA GLU A 97 -14.94 -7.01 -31.62
C GLU A 97 -13.85 -8.03 -31.28
N VAL A 98 -13.83 -8.59 -30.07
CA VAL A 98 -12.92 -9.69 -29.71
C VAL A 98 -13.10 -10.88 -30.66
N LYS A 99 -14.34 -11.31 -30.93
CA LYS A 99 -14.62 -12.39 -31.90
C LYS A 99 -14.13 -12.07 -33.31
N LYS A 100 -14.20 -10.81 -33.74
CA LYS A 100 -13.67 -10.36 -35.04
C LYS A 100 -12.14 -10.49 -35.07
N ILE A 101 -11.46 -10.05 -34.01
CA ILE A 101 -9.99 -10.18 -33.85
C ILE A 101 -9.60 -11.66 -33.84
N LEU A 102 -10.27 -12.51 -33.06
CA LEU A 102 -10.01 -13.96 -33.02
C LEU A 102 -10.25 -14.63 -34.38
N LYS A 103 -11.31 -14.23 -35.11
CA LYS A 103 -11.56 -14.74 -36.46
C LYS A 103 -10.46 -14.31 -37.43
N GLN A 104 -9.99 -13.07 -37.36
CA GLN A 104 -8.86 -12.59 -38.14
C GLN A 104 -7.59 -13.37 -37.81
N LEU A 105 -7.28 -13.57 -36.52
CA LEU A 105 -6.14 -14.36 -36.07
C LEU A 105 -6.22 -15.81 -36.58
N ARG A 106 -7.38 -16.47 -36.51
CA ARG A 106 -7.58 -17.83 -37.05
C ARG A 106 -7.38 -17.90 -38.57
N GLN A 107 -7.86 -16.90 -39.31
CA GLN A 107 -7.80 -16.90 -40.78
C GLN A 107 -6.44 -16.50 -41.34
N LYS A 108 -5.82 -15.49 -40.74
CA LYS A 108 -4.60 -14.85 -41.26
C LYS A 108 -3.34 -15.21 -40.48
N GLY A 109 -3.47 -15.74 -39.26
CA GLY A 109 -2.36 -16.00 -38.34
C GLY A 109 -1.74 -14.75 -37.71
N VAL A 110 -2.22 -13.55 -38.07
CA VAL A 110 -1.70 -12.26 -37.59
C VAL A 110 -2.83 -11.22 -37.57
N VAL A 111 -2.73 -10.28 -36.63
CA VAL A 111 -3.58 -9.08 -36.55
C VAL A 111 -2.65 -7.87 -36.53
N ILE A 112 -2.84 -6.95 -37.46
CA ILE A 112 -2.08 -5.69 -37.55
C ILE A 112 -3.09 -4.57 -37.33
N LEU A 113 -2.85 -3.75 -36.31
CA LEU A 113 -3.68 -2.60 -35.98
C LEU A 113 -3.26 -1.38 -36.81
N GLU A 114 -4.18 -0.45 -37.08
CA GLU A 114 -3.90 0.75 -37.89
C GLU A 114 -2.83 1.66 -37.27
N ASN A 115 -2.72 1.66 -35.95
CA ASN A 115 -1.72 2.42 -35.20
C ASN A 115 -0.40 1.64 -34.98
N ALA A 116 -0.25 0.44 -35.55
CA ALA A 116 0.98 -0.32 -35.44
C ALA A 116 2.11 0.37 -36.21
N THR A 117 3.22 0.64 -35.54
CA THR A 117 4.38 1.26 -36.20
C THR A 117 5.12 0.22 -37.04
N LYS A 118 5.82 0.68 -38.09
CA LYS A 118 6.59 -0.21 -38.97
C LYS A 118 7.66 -0.97 -38.19
N GLU A 119 8.28 -0.32 -37.21
CA GLU A 119 9.31 -0.91 -36.36
C GLU A 119 8.76 -2.08 -35.53
N ALA A 120 7.57 -1.90 -34.94
CA ALA A 120 6.92 -2.95 -34.15
C ALA A 120 6.53 -4.16 -35.03
N ILE A 121 6.01 -3.89 -36.24
CA ILE A 121 5.67 -4.95 -37.21
C ILE A 121 6.93 -5.73 -37.61
N ASN A 122 8.01 -5.03 -37.97
CA ASN A 122 9.28 -5.64 -38.37
C ASN A 122 9.89 -6.47 -37.23
N PHE A 123 9.78 -6.00 -35.98
CA PHE A 123 10.23 -6.76 -34.82
C PHE A 123 9.43 -8.04 -34.65
N GLU A 124 8.10 -7.97 -34.65
CA GLU A 124 7.23 -9.15 -34.47
C GLU A 124 7.36 -10.16 -35.60
N GLU A 125 7.58 -9.70 -36.84
CA GLU A 125 7.78 -10.56 -38.01
C GLU A 125 8.96 -11.51 -37.81
N LYS A 126 10.07 -11.01 -37.26
CA LYS A 126 11.33 -11.76 -37.13
C LYS A 126 11.57 -12.33 -35.74
N PHE A 127 11.18 -11.60 -34.69
CA PHE A 127 11.53 -11.88 -33.29
C PHE A 127 10.31 -11.97 -32.35
N GLY A 128 9.09 -12.00 -32.88
CA GLY A 128 7.89 -12.22 -32.08
C GLY A 128 7.96 -13.53 -31.28
N THR A 129 7.29 -13.58 -30.12
CA THR A 129 7.43 -14.68 -29.13
C THR A 129 7.26 -16.07 -29.73
N TYR A 130 6.31 -16.26 -30.65
CA TYR A 130 6.04 -17.54 -31.29
C TYR A 130 6.97 -17.87 -32.47
N ARG A 131 7.71 -16.88 -32.99
CA ARG A 131 8.58 -17.00 -34.17
C ARG A 131 10.05 -17.10 -33.81
N ILE A 132 10.50 -16.38 -32.79
CA ILE A 132 11.91 -16.17 -32.46
C ILE A 132 12.72 -17.47 -32.37
N ARG A 133 12.14 -18.52 -31.75
CA ARG A 133 12.80 -19.83 -31.67
C ARG A 133 13.08 -20.41 -33.06
N LYS A 134 12.10 -20.33 -33.98
CA LYS A 134 12.23 -20.82 -35.36
C LYS A 134 13.23 -19.98 -36.15
N THR A 135 13.27 -18.67 -35.91
CA THR A 135 14.24 -17.75 -36.52
C THR A 135 15.67 -18.20 -36.23
N PHE A 136 16.01 -18.43 -34.96
CA PHE A 136 17.36 -18.87 -34.59
C PHE A 136 17.66 -20.34 -34.90
N LEU A 137 16.64 -21.21 -34.93
CA LEU A 137 16.77 -22.60 -35.36
C LEU A 137 17.23 -22.72 -36.82
N ASN A 138 16.80 -21.80 -37.69
CA ASN A 138 17.04 -21.84 -39.14
C ASN A 138 17.90 -20.67 -39.64
N SER A 139 18.49 -19.88 -38.73
CA SER A 139 19.26 -18.69 -39.08
C SER A 139 20.51 -19.02 -39.90
N THR A 140 20.76 -18.27 -40.97
CA THR A 140 22.01 -18.39 -41.75
C THR A 140 23.19 -17.79 -40.99
N ASN A 141 22.98 -16.67 -40.29
CA ASN A 141 23.99 -15.99 -39.50
C ASN A 141 23.45 -15.64 -38.11
N ILE A 142 23.66 -16.55 -37.16
CA ILE A 142 23.16 -16.45 -35.78
C ILE A 142 23.68 -15.21 -35.06
N THR A 143 24.90 -14.77 -35.38
CA THR A 143 25.56 -13.65 -34.71
C THR A 143 24.95 -12.32 -35.15
N GLU A 144 24.72 -12.15 -36.46
CA GLU A 144 24.04 -10.97 -36.99
C GLU A 144 22.58 -10.91 -36.55
N ASP A 145 21.86 -12.04 -36.56
CA ASP A 145 20.48 -12.10 -36.09
C ASP A 145 20.36 -11.76 -34.60
N TYR A 146 21.32 -12.20 -33.77
CA TYR A 146 21.33 -11.83 -32.35
C TYR A 146 21.68 -10.35 -32.12
N LYS A 147 22.61 -9.79 -32.90
CA LYS A 147 22.90 -8.34 -32.87
C LYS A 147 21.67 -7.52 -33.22
N LEU A 148 20.97 -7.90 -34.30
CA LEU A 148 19.74 -7.24 -34.73
C LEU A 148 18.65 -7.36 -33.66
N PHE A 149 18.45 -8.55 -33.07
CA PHE A 149 17.53 -8.74 -31.95
C PHE A 149 17.86 -7.81 -30.78
N THR A 150 19.14 -7.70 -30.42
CA THR A 150 19.59 -6.87 -29.30
C THR A 150 19.32 -5.39 -29.54
N GLU A 151 19.46 -4.93 -30.78
CA GLU A 151 19.17 -3.55 -31.17
C GLU A 151 17.66 -3.27 -31.16
N LEU A 152 16.88 -4.06 -31.90
CA LEU A 152 15.44 -3.82 -32.02
C LEU A 152 14.71 -4.02 -30.68
N SER A 153 15.08 -5.03 -29.89
CA SER A 153 14.47 -5.22 -28.57
C SER A 153 14.74 -4.05 -27.61
N LYS A 154 15.85 -3.32 -27.77
CA LYS A 154 16.12 -2.08 -27.01
C LYS A 154 15.24 -0.93 -27.50
N GLN A 155 14.97 -0.83 -28.80
CA GLN A 155 14.07 0.19 -29.35
C GLN A 155 12.63 -0.04 -28.85
N GLU A 156 12.15 -1.28 -28.91
CA GLU A 156 10.84 -1.68 -28.38
C GLU A 156 10.72 -1.46 -26.86
N TRP A 157 11.81 -1.68 -26.12
CA TRP A 157 11.88 -1.36 -24.70
C TRP A 157 11.77 0.13 -24.42
N LYS A 158 12.49 0.97 -25.18
CA LYS A 158 12.37 2.44 -25.07
C LYS A 158 10.96 2.93 -25.41
N ALA A 159 10.32 2.27 -26.37
CA ALA A 159 8.94 2.55 -26.76
C ALA A 159 7.89 1.99 -25.78
N LYS A 160 8.31 1.33 -24.68
CA LYS A 160 7.44 0.71 -23.68
C LYS A 160 6.50 -0.36 -24.23
N ARG A 161 6.85 -0.98 -25.36
CA ARG A 161 6.12 -2.13 -25.94
C ARG A 161 6.70 -3.47 -25.48
N LEU A 162 7.95 -3.47 -25.02
CA LEU A 162 8.61 -4.58 -24.34
C LEU A 162 9.12 -4.09 -22.97
N ASN A 163 9.09 -4.97 -21.97
CA ASN A 163 9.82 -4.73 -20.72
C ASN A 163 11.06 -5.63 -20.62
N ASN A 164 11.80 -5.52 -19.52
CA ASN A 164 13.00 -6.35 -19.32
C ASN A 164 12.66 -7.85 -19.14
N ASP A 165 11.49 -8.18 -18.60
CA ASP A 165 11.04 -9.56 -18.42
C ASP A 165 10.74 -10.22 -19.76
N ASP A 166 10.09 -9.50 -20.67
CA ASP A 166 9.81 -9.98 -22.02
C ASP A 166 11.12 -10.19 -22.79
N ARG A 167 12.08 -9.27 -22.66
CA ARG A 167 13.41 -9.43 -23.26
C ARG A 167 14.14 -10.65 -22.71
N VAL A 168 14.07 -10.91 -21.40
CA VAL A 168 14.61 -12.13 -20.80
C VAL A 168 13.91 -13.38 -21.33
N LYS A 169 12.57 -13.39 -21.41
CA LYS A 169 11.78 -14.51 -21.98
C LYS A 169 12.19 -14.78 -23.43
N LEU A 170 12.30 -13.75 -24.26
CA LEU A 170 12.71 -13.84 -25.66
C LEU A 170 14.15 -14.38 -25.77
N SER A 171 15.10 -13.87 -24.99
CA SER A 171 16.47 -14.40 -24.95
C SER A 171 16.53 -15.88 -24.55
N LYS A 172 15.71 -16.31 -23.58
CA LYS A 172 15.59 -17.74 -23.21
C LYS A 172 15.03 -18.59 -24.35
N LEU A 173 14.11 -18.05 -25.17
CA LEU A 173 13.62 -18.73 -26.38
C LEU A 173 14.67 -18.83 -27.48
N ILE A 174 15.55 -17.81 -27.62
CA ILE A 174 16.71 -17.85 -28.52
C ILE A 174 17.65 -18.99 -28.11
N VAL A 175 18.03 -19.05 -26.82
CA VAL A 175 18.87 -20.12 -26.27
C VAL A 175 18.30 -21.49 -26.60
N LYS A 176 17.01 -21.72 -26.32
CA LYS A 176 16.33 -22.99 -26.65
C LYS A 176 16.36 -23.32 -28.15
N GLY A 177 16.26 -22.31 -29.02
CA GLY A 177 16.36 -22.48 -30.47
C GLY A 177 17.75 -22.90 -30.93
N LEU A 178 18.79 -22.27 -30.39
CA LEU A 178 20.19 -22.58 -30.69
C LEU A 178 20.63 -23.93 -30.12
N GLU A 179 20.26 -24.26 -28.88
CA GLU A 179 20.52 -25.58 -28.28
C GLU A 179 19.87 -26.71 -29.08
N GLN A 180 18.63 -26.50 -29.53
CA GLN A 180 17.94 -27.46 -30.37
C GLN A 180 18.67 -27.65 -31.72
N ARG A 181 19.15 -26.57 -32.34
CA ARG A 181 19.95 -26.64 -33.56
C ARG A 181 21.25 -27.42 -33.33
N LEU A 182 21.95 -27.14 -32.24
CA LEU A 182 23.21 -27.80 -31.89
C LEU A 182 23.01 -29.31 -31.73
N ASN A 183 21.92 -29.71 -31.08
CA ASN A 183 21.59 -31.12 -30.89
C ASN A 183 21.13 -31.80 -32.19
N ARG A 184 20.32 -31.14 -33.02
CA ARG A 184 19.80 -31.68 -34.28
C ARG A 184 20.91 -31.89 -35.31
N ASP A 185 21.81 -30.93 -35.43
CA ASP A 185 22.79 -30.88 -36.52
C ASP A 185 24.21 -31.24 -36.06
N LYS A 186 24.35 -31.87 -34.87
CA LYS A 186 25.63 -32.20 -34.21
C LYS A 186 26.63 -32.95 -35.10
N SER A 187 26.16 -33.81 -35.99
CA SER A 187 27.00 -34.58 -36.92
C SER A 187 27.26 -33.89 -38.26
N LYS A 188 26.56 -32.79 -38.55
CA LYS A 188 26.60 -32.06 -39.83
C LYS A 188 27.34 -30.73 -39.74
N LEU A 189 27.38 -30.12 -38.55
CA LEU A 189 28.04 -28.85 -38.30
C LEU A 189 29.56 -29.02 -38.26
N ARG A 190 30.28 -28.05 -38.80
CA ARG A 190 31.74 -27.95 -38.62
C ARG A 190 32.05 -27.56 -37.17
N ALA A 191 33.21 -27.98 -36.67
CA ALA A 191 33.66 -27.64 -35.32
C ALA A 191 33.68 -26.12 -35.06
N SER A 192 34.06 -25.32 -36.07
CA SER A 192 34.04 -23.85 -35.98
C SER A 192 32.62 -23.28 -35.82
N GLU A 193 31.62 -23.86 -36.49
CA GLU A 193 30.22 -23.45 -36.37
C GLU A 193 29.65 -23.81 -35.00
N MET A 194 30.02 -24.99 -34.48
CA MET A 194 29.63 -25.42 -33.13
C MET A 194 30.22 -24.52 -32.05
N LEU A 195 31.51 -24.15 -32.18
CA LEU A 195 32.17 -23.23 -31.26
C LEU A 195 31.51 -21.84 -31.30
N ALA A 196 31.28 -21.28 -32.48
CA ALA A 196 30.61 -19.98 -32.62
C ALA A 196 29.20 -19.99 -31.99
N MET A 197 28.45 -21.09 -32.13
CA MET A 197 27.17 -21.25 -31.44
C MET A 197 27.30 -21.32 -29.92
N GLN A 198 28.30 -22.05 -29.40
CA GLN A 198 28.54 -22.16 -27.96
C GLN A 198 29.00 -20.83 -27.34
N GLU A 199 29.85 -20.08 -28.04
CA GLU A 199 30.25 -18.73 -27.65
C GLU A 199 29.03 -17.81 -27.60
N LEU A 200 28.21 -17.81 -28.64
CA LEU A 200 26.98 -17.01 -28.68
C LEU A 200 26.00 -17.38 -27.55
N LEU A 201 25.80 -18.67 -27.28
CA LEU A 201 24.99 -19.14 -26.16
C LEU A 201 25.50 -18.61 -24.82
N THR A 202 26.83 -18.61 -24.63
CA THR A 202 27.48 -18.08 -23.44
C THR A 202 27.23 -16.58 -23.29
N ASP A 203 27.32 -15.83 -24.38
CA ASP A 203 27.08 -14.39 -24.38
C ASP A 203 25.61 -14.04 -24.12
N ILE A 204 24.67 -14.77 -24.74
CA ILE A 204 23.24 -14.60 -24.47
C ILE A 204 22.92 -14.85 -23.01
N ASN A 205 23.49 -15.91 -22.41
CA ASN A 205 23.30 -16.21 -20.99
C ASN A 205 23.86 -15.12 -20.07
N LYS A 206 25.03 -14.54 -20.40
CA LYS A 206 25.56 -13.36 -19.68
C LYS A 206 24.61 -12.17 -19.78
N ASP A 207 24.02 -11.94 -20.95
CA ASP A 207 23.06 -10.84 -21.14
C ASP A 207 21.75 -11.06 -20.38
N ILE A 208 21.25 -12.30 -20.33
CA ILE A 208 20.09 -12.67 -19.49
C ILE A 208 20.37 -12.33 -18.02
N ILE A 209 21.51 -12.76 -17.48
CA ILE A 209 21.90 -12.48 -16.09
C ILE A 209 21.99 -10.97 -15.84
N LYS A 210 22.57 -10.20 -16.78
CA LYS A 210 22.63 -8.72 -16.66
C LYS A 210 21.24 -8.09 -16.61
N LEU A 211 20.29 -8.56 -17.43
CA LEU A 211 18.91 -8.06 -17.45
C LEU A 211 18.16 -8.41 -16.15
N GLU A 212 18.31 -9.65 -15.68
CA GLU A 212 17.72 -10.11 -14.41
C GLU A 212 18.28 -9.32 -13.22
N ASN A 213 19.59 -9.08 -13.16
CA ASN A 213 20.21 -8.27 -12.12
C ASN A 213 19.71 -6.81 -12.12
N LYS A 214 19.53 -6.20 -13.30
CA LYS A 214 18.94 -4.85 -13.41
C LYS A 214 17.52 -4.81 -12.86
N LYS A 215 16.71 -5.83 -13.15
CA LYS A 215 15.36 -5.97 -12.59
C LYS A 215 15.39 -6.06 -11.07
N HIS A 216 16.20 -6.97 -10.51
CA HIS A 216 16.31 -7.15 -9.07
C HIS A 216 16.81 -5.88 -8.37
N GLY A 217 17.77 -5.16 -8.97
CA GLY A 217 18.22 -3.86 -8.48
C GLY A 217 17.08 -2.83 -8.42
N GLY A 218 16.31 -2.69 -9.50
CA GLY A 218 15.16 -1.79 -9.55
C GLY A 218 14.09 -2.11 -8.50
N LEU A 219 13.75 -3.40 -8.32
CA LEU A 219 12.83 -3.87 -7.28
C LEU A 219 13.32 -3.51 -5.88
N LYS A 220 14.59 -3.78 -5.57
CA LYS A 220 15.20 -3.44 -4.27
C LYS A 220 15.16 -1.93 -4.01
N THR A 221 15.52 -1.11 -4.99
CA THR A 221 15.46 0.35 -4.86
C THR A 221 14.03 0.85 -4.64
N GLY A 222 13.06 0.29 -5.36
CA GLY A 222 11.64 0.62 -5.17
C GLY A 222 11.13 0.29 -3.76
N GLN A 223 11.46 -0.90 -3.26
CA GLN A 223 11.15 -1.32 -1.89
C GLN A 223 11.82 -0.41 -0.86
N GLN A 224 13.10 -0.08 -1.04
CA GLN A 224 13.83 0.80 -0.13
C GLN A 224 13.19 2.19 -0.03
N LYS A 225 12.77 2.78 -1.16
CA LYS A 225 12.05 4.06 -1.17
C LYS A 225 10.75 3.98 -0.37
N GLN A 226 9.99 2.89 -0.52
CA GLN A 226 8.76 2.69 0.23
C GLN A 226 9.02 2.53 1.74
N ILE A 227 10.08 1.81 2.12
CA ILE A 227 10.50 1.67 3.52
C ILE A 227 10.85 3.03 4.11
N THR A 228 11.66 3.83 3.41
CA THR A 228 12.01 5.19 3.86
C THR A 228 10.77 6.07 4.03
N LYS A 229 9.83 6.05 3.08
CA LYS A 229 8.56 6.80 3.20
C LYS A 229 7.76 6.35 4.42
N LEU A 230 7.64 5.05 4.66
CA LEU A 230 6.91 4.51 5.82
C LEU A 230 7.59 4.85 7.14
N LYS A 231 8.92 4.84 7.19
CA LYS A 231 9.68 5.26 8.38
C LYS A 231 9.43 6.72 8.72
N GLN A 232 9.47 7.62 7.73
CA GLN A 232 9.13 9.02 7.95
C GLN A 232 7.70 9.18 8.47
N GLN A 233 6.74 8.48 7.86
CA GLN A 233 5.35 8.51 8.31
C GLN A 233 5.18 7.99 9.75
N LEU A 234 6.01 7.03 10.18
CA LEU A 234 5.99 6.52 11.54
C LEU A 234 6.56 7.56 12.51
N GLU A 235 7.69 8.18 12.17
CA GLU A 235 8.31 9.24 12.96
C GLU A 235 7.37 10.45 13.13
N ASP A 236 6.67 10.85 12.06
CA ASP A 236 5.66 11.91 12.09
C ASP A 236 4.47 11.53 13.02
N ILE A 237 4.11 10.25 13.12
CA ILE A 237 3.04 9.79 14.02
C ILE A 237 3.53 9.74 15.47
N GLU A 238 4.73 9.22 15.71
CA GLU A 238 5.32 9.11 17.05
C GLU A 238 5.50 10.49 17.67
N THR A 239 6.00 11.46 16.92
CA THR A 239 6.14 12.86 17.38
C THR A 239 4.80 13.54 17.64
N LYS A 240 3.76 13.21 16.86
CA LYS A 240 2.46 13.89 16.95
C LYS A 240 1.54 13.30 18.04
N TYR A 241 1.56 11.99 18.26
CA TYR A 241 0.53 11.31 19.08
C TYR A 241 1.07 10.54 20.28
N VAL A 242 2.39 10.35 20.40
CA VAL A 242 2.98 9.58 21.51
C VAL A 242 3.76 10.52 22.41
N VAL A 243 3.30 10.67 23.65
CA VAL A 243 4.05 11.34 24.71
C VAL A 243 5.16 10.40 25.16
N ARG A 244 6.42 10.86 25.14
CA ARG A 244 7.56 10.05 25.58
C ARG A 244 7.56 9.92 27.10
N ASP A 245 8.01 8.80 27.64
CA ASP A 245 8.03 8.54 29.09
C ASP A 245 8.76 9.63 29.89
N GLU A 246 9.78 10.26 29.29
CA GLU A 246 10.56 11.37 29.86
C GLU A 246 9.80 12.71 29.96
N GLU A 247 8.69 12.85 29.24
CA GLU A 247 7.84 14.05 29.25
C GLU A 247 6.79 14.00 30.38
N PHE A 248 6.57 12.84 30.99
CA PHE A 248 5.62 12.69 32.10
C PHE A 248 6.21 13.19 33.42
N VAL A 249 5.42 14.00 34.13
CA VAL A 249 5.68 14.36 35.52
C VAL A 249 5.06 13.30 36.43
N THR A 250 5.86 12.71 37.32
CA THR A 250 5.41 11.65 38.23
C THR A 250 5.21 12.15 39.65
N LEU A 251 4.02 11.91 40.21
CA LEU A 251 3.65 12.18 41.59
C LEU A 251 3.63 10.89 42.40
N ASP A 252 4.25 10.90 43.57
CA ASP A 252 4.26 9.80 44.53
C ASP A 252 2.98 9.80 45.37
N CYS A 253 1.85 9.57 44.70
CA CYS A 253 0.56 9.37 45.34
C CYS A 253 -0.30 8.39 44.54
N HIS A 254 -1.20 7.69 45.23
CA HIS A 254 -2.23 6.89 44.58
C HIS A 254 -3.45 7.76 44.23
N GLY A 255 -4.10 7.48 43.09
CA GLY A 255 -5.34 8.18 42.70
C GLY A 255 -6.50 7.96 43.67
N PHE A 256 -7.51 8.83 43.65
CA PHE A 256 -8.68 8.69 44.50
C PHE A 256 -9.92 8.35 43.68
N SER A 257 -10.66 7.30 44.06
CA SER A 257 -11.83 6.89 43.28
C SER A 257 -13.00 7.87 43.46
N ASN A 258 -13.55 8.32 42.34
CA ASN A 258 -14.68 9.25 42.24
C ASN A 258 -15.93 8.77 42.98
N ASN A 259 -16.12 7.46 43.07
CA ASN A 259 -17.20 6.80 43.81
C ASN A 259 -17.19 7.14 45.30
N TYR A 260 -16.04 7.54 45.85
CA TYR A 260 -15.86 7.83 47.27
C TYR A 260 -15.61 9.32 47.56
N MET A 261 -15.70 10.20 46.55
CA MET A 261 -15.38 11.63 46.72
C MET A 261 -16.38 12.36 47.63
N TYR A 262 -17.64 11.96 47.56
CA TYR A 262 -18.74 12.66 48.22
C TYR A 262 -19.60 11.72 49.07
N SER A 263 -20.21 12.29 50.10
CA SER A 263 -21.19 11.64 50.97
C SER A 263 -22.39 12.55 51.16
N TYR A 264 -23.56 11.97 51.43
CA TYR A 264 -24.78 12.71 51.69
C TYR A 264 -25.05 12.80 53.19
N ILE A 265 -25.11 14.02 53.72
CA ILE A 265 -25.45 14.30 55.13
C ILE A 265 -26.58 15.33 55.13
N GLU A 266 -27.71 15.01 55.75
CA GLU A 266 -28.87 15.91 55.88
C GLU A 266 -29.32 16.53 54.53
N GLY A 267 -29.33 15.73 53.47
CA GLY A 267 -29.74 16.17 52.12
C GLY A 267 -28.70 17.04 51.39
N LYS A 268 -27.54 17.30 51.97
CA LYS A 268 -26.43 18.03 51.33
C LYS A 268 -25.32 17.08 50.89
N CYS A 269 -24.84 17.29 49.67
CA CYS A 269 -23.66 16.60 49.13
C CYS A 269 -22.41 17.28 49.71
N VAL A 270 -21.60 16.53 50.47
CA VAL A 270 -20.36 17.03 51.09
C VAL A 270 -19.18 16.15 50.71
N LYS A 271 -17.97 16.73 50.64
CA LYS A 271 -16.74 15.94 50.43
C LYS A 271 -16.58 14.93 51.57
N SER A 272 -16.32 13.67 51.23
CA SER A 272 -16.08 12.61 52.21
C SER A 272 -14.81 12.92 53.03
N ASN A 273 -14.73 12.40 54.26
CA ASN A 273 -13.52 12.57 55.07
C ASN A 273 -12.29 11.91 54.42
N ALA A 274 -12.48 10.79 53.71
CA ALA A 274 -11.43 10.13 52.95
C ALA A 274 -10.90 11.04 51.82
N TYR A 275 -11.79 11.70 51.09
CA TYR A 275 -11.38 12.63 50.03
C TYR A 275 -10.69 13.87 50.58
N LYS A 276 -11.18 14.43 51.69
CA LYS A 276 -10.50 15.53 52.39
C LYS A 276 -9.10 15.15 52.85
N ASN A 277 -8.91 13.93 53.37
CA ASN A 277 -7.60 13.43 53.75
C ASN A 277 -6.68 13.25 52.54
N TRP A 278 -7.19 12.69 51.45
CA TRP A 278 -6.42 12.57 50.21
C TRP A 278 -5.96 13.94 49.68
N ILE A 279 -6.85 14.95 49.68
CA ILE A 279 -6.50 16.34 49.33
C ILE A 279 -5.41 16.89 50.28
N LYS A 280 -5.53 16.64 51.58
CA LYS A 280 -4.57 17.14 52.59
C LYS A 280 -3.16 16.59 52.38
N TYR A 281 -3.05 15.32 51.97
CA TYR A 281 -1.77 14.63 51.77
C TYR A 281 -1.34 14.54 50.30
N PHE A 282 -2.02 15.26 49.40
CA PHE A 282 -1.63 15.33 48.00
C PHE A 282 -0.23 15.97 47.87
N PRO A 283 0.65 15.48 46.99
CA PRO A 283 2.04 15.93 46.92
C PRO A 283 2.16 17.26 46.13
N TYR A 284 1.67 18.35 46.70
CA TYR A 284 1.64 19.68 46.05
C TYR A 284 3.02 20.15 45.55
N ASN A 285 4.09 19.80 46.25
CA ASN A 285 5.46 20.16 45.90
C ASN A 285 6.03 19.40 44.69
N GLN A 286 5.37 18.32 44.26
CA GLN A 286 5.76 17.54 43.08
C GLN A 286 4.99 17.98 41.82
N VAL A 287 3.96 18.82 41.98
CA VAL A 287 3.22 19.40 40.85
C VAL A 287 4.03 20.58 40.31
N PRO A 288 4.38 20.60 39.02
CA PRO A 288 5.12 21.71 38.42
C PRO A 288 4.22 22.93 38.32
N ASP A 289 4.83 24.12 38.30
CA ASP A 289 4.12 25.38 38.04
C ASP A 289 3.44 25.36 36.66
N VAL A 290 2.41 26.18 36.49
CA VAL A 290 1.61 26.21 35.25
C VAL A 290 2.46 26.52 34.01
N ASP A 291 3.48 27.36 34.14
CA ASP A 291 4.39 27.76 33.06
C ASP A 291 5.39 26.67 32.65
N TYR A 292 5.43 25.54 33.38
CA TYR A 292 6.22 24.36 32.98
C TYR A 292 5.68 23.75 31.68
N TRP A 293 4.36 23.83 31.49
CA TRP A 293 3.70 23.32 30.30
C TRP A 293 3.77 24.39 29.20
N ASP A 294 4.27 24.04 28.01
CA ASP A 294 4.13 24.87 26.81
C ASP A 294 2.68 24.76 26.28
N VAL A 295 1.73 25.27 27.08
CA VAL A 295 0.27 25.07 26.91
C VAL A 295 -0.48 26.37 27.09
N ASP A 296 -1.34 26.66 26.12
CA ASP A 296 -2.34 27.73 26.19
C ASP A 296 -3.61 27.22 26.90
N PHE A 297 -3.71 27.44 28.21
CA PHE A 297 -4.87 27.04 29.01
C PHE A 297 -6.16 27.81 28.71
N THR A 298 -6.16 28.75 27.74
CA THR A 298 -7.40 29.34 27.21
C THR A 298 -8.06 28.48 26.13
N LYS A 299 -7.34 27.47 25.63
CA LYS A 299 -7.80 26.53 24.60
C LYS A 299 -8.07 25.15 25.19
N PRO A 300 -8.82 24.29 24.47
CA PRO A 300 -8.96 22.89 24.84
C PRO A 300 -7.63 22.18 25.02
N VAL A 301 -7.54 21.35 26.06
CA VAL A 301 -6.37 20.54 26.37
C VAL A 301 -6.73 19.06 26.41
N GLU A 302 -5.73 18.23 26.17
CA GLU A 302 -5.77 16.80 26.44
C GLU A 302 -4.75 16.44 27.52
N MET A 303 -5.11 15.46 28.33
CA MET A 303 -4.26 14.94 29.38
C MET A 303 -3.89 13.49 29.13
N PHE A 304 -2.64 13.15 29.37
CA PHE A 304 -2.16 11.78 29.41
C PHE A 304 -1.88 11.42 30.86
N ILE A 305 -2.45 10.33 31.35
CA ILE A 305 -2.35 9.93 32.75
C ILE A 305 -2.00 8.45 32.85
N ASN A 306 -0.86 8.18 33.47
CA ASN A 306 -0.35 6.85 33.76
C ASN A 306 -0.50 6.54 35.24
N TYR A 307 -1.11 5.39 35.55
CA TYR A 307 -1.34 4.95 36.93
C TYR A 307 -0.48 3.75 37.29
N ILE A 308 0.17 3.85 38.45
CA ILE A 308 0.58 2.71 39.26
C ILE A 308 -0.40 2.64 40.43
N ALA A 309 -1.38 1.74 40.33
CA ALA A 309 -2.51 1.69 41.27
C ALA A 309 -2.60 0.34 41.99
N LYS A 310 -3.38 0.28 43.06
CA LYS A 310 -3.66 -0.98 43.75
C LYS A 310 -4.43 -1.93 42.83
N LYS A 311 -4.09 -3.22 42.83
CA LYS A 311 -4.63 -4.24 41.90
C LYS A 311 -6.15 -4.26 41.73
N ASP A 312 -6.90 -3.98 42.81
CA ASP A 312 -8.37 -4.06 42.83
C ASP A 312 -9.06 -2.72 42.52
N VAL A 313 -8.31 -1.70 42.08
CA VAL A 313 -8.84 -0.38 41.80
C VAL A 313 -9.03 -0.20 40.30
N ASP A 314 -10.26 0.15 39.92
CA ASP A 314 -10.55 0.60 38.55
C ASP A 314 -10.00 2.02 38.35
N ILE A 315 -8.93 2.10 37.55
CA ILE A 315 -8.24 3.34 37.21
C ILE A 315 -9.14 4.37 36.54
N GLN A 316 -10.25 3.96 35.89
CA GLN A 316 -11.21 4.89 35.30
C GLN A 316 -11.88 5.80 36.32
N ASN A 317 -12.04 5.29 37.53
CA ASN A 317 -12.64 6.05 38.62
C ASN A 317 -11.65 7.06 39.22
N LEU A 318 -10.37 7.04 38.85
CA LEU A 318 -9.34 7.90 39.44
C LEU A 318 -9.22 9.25 38.71
N ASP A 319 -9.50 9.27 37.41
CA ASP A 319 -9.32 10.43 36.53
C ASP A 319 -9.95 11.70 37.11
N LYS A 320 -11.23 11.63 37.48
CA LYS A 320 -11.99 12.79 37.97
C LYS A 320 -11.33 13.46 39.18
N SER A 321 -10.99 12.69 40.21
CA SER A 321 -10.41 13.26 41.43
C SER A 321 -9.06 13.93 41.18
N PHE A 322 -8.30 13.40 40.22
CA PHE A 322 -6.97 13.84 39.88
C PHE A 322 -7.02 15.11 39.02
N ILE A 323 -7.86 15.10 37.98
CA ILE A 323 -8.10 16.27 37.12
C ILE A 323 -8.63 17.44 37.96
N ASP A 324 -9.67 17.20 38.78
CA ASP A 324 -10.21 18.22 39.69
C ASP A 324 -9.10 18.82 40.57
N ARG A 325 -8.12 18.01 41.01
CA ARG A 325 -7.03 18.46 41.89
C ARG A 325 -5.99 19.28 41.15
N ILE A 326 -5.57 18.86 39.96
CA ILE A 326 -4.55 19.56 39.16
C ILE A 326 -5.08 20.92 38.71
N PHE A 327 -6.31 20.99 38.20
CA PHE A 327 -6.88 22.25 37.71
C PHE A 327 -7.29 23.21 38.85
N ASP A 328 -7.64 22.70 40.03
CA ASP A 328 -7.77 23.50 41.26
C ASP A 328 -6.42 24.14 41.66
N ILE A 329 -5.31 23.41 41.54
CA ILE A 329 -3.95 23.94 41.80
C ILE A 329 -3.57 25.02 40.78
N TYR A 330 -3.85 24.81 39.49
CA TYR A 330 -3.57 25.78 38.43
C TYR A 330 -4.55 26.93 38.34
N ASN A 331 -5.62 26.91 39.15
CA ASN A 331 -6.67 27.92 39.16
C ASN A 331 -7.36 28.07 37.78
N PHE A 332 -7.57 26.93 37.10
CA PHE A 332 -8.32 26.83 35.85
C PHE A 332 -9.56 25.95 36.03
N ASN A 333 -10.55 26.12 35.15
CA ASN A 333 -11.73 25.27 35.13
C ASN A 333 -11.41 23.96 34.41
N ASP A 334 -11.67 22.81 35.03
CA ASP A 334 -11.41 21.47 34.49
C ASP A 334 -12.19 21.16 33.20
N ASN A 335 -13.25 21.92 32.89
CA ASN A 335 -13.99 21.82 31.62
C ASN A 335 -13.14 22.07 30.36
N ILE A 336 -11.93 22.65 30.49
CA ILE A 336 -11.00 22.81 29.37
C ILE A 336 -10.37 21.48 28.94
N VAL A 337 -10.39 20.46 29.80
CA VAL A 337 -9.93 19.10 29.46
C VAL A 337 -10.99 18.41 28.60
N GLN A 338 -10.71 18.24 27.31
CA GLN A 338 -11.64 17.60 26.37
C GLN A 338 -11.28 16.15 26.01
N ALA A 339 -10.04 15.73 26.26
CA ALA A 339 -9.62 14.35 26.08
C ALA A 339 -8.70 13.88 27.22
N VAL A 340 -8.87 12.62 27.62
CA VAL A 340 -8.06 11.98 28.66
C VAL A 340 -7.58 10.63 28.14
N HIS A 341 -6.27 10.47 28.06
CA HIS A 341 -5.59 9.26 27.64
C HIS A 341 -5.05 8.56 28.89
N ARG A 342 -5.75 7.53 29.33
CA ARG A 342 -5.44 6.81 30.56
C ARG A 342 -4.73 5.50 30.27
N GLN A 343 -3.65 5.23 31.00
CA GLN A 343 -2.95 3.95 30.95
C GLN A 343 -2.61 3.42 32.36
N SER A 344 -2.71 2.10 32.54
CA SER A 344 -2.13 1.42 33.70
C SER A 344 -0.72 0.96 33.36
N ILE A 345 0.29 1.48 34.05
CA ILE A 345 1.70 1.14 33.82
C ILE A 345 2.26 0.18 34.89
N GLY A 346 1.53 -0.03 35.98
CA GLY A 346 1.93 -0.98 37.02
C GLY A 346 0.87 -1.16 38.09
N THR A 347 1.10 -2.12 38.98
CA THR A 347 0.24 -2.36 40.14
C THR A 347 1.03 -2.46 41.43
N VAL A 348 0.45 -1.99 42.53
CA VAL A 348 1.04 -2.07 43.88
C VAL A 348 0.08 -2.76 44.85
N ASP A 349 0.61 -3.20 46.00
CA ASP A 349 -0.20 -3.84 47.02
C ASP A 349 -0.76 -2.81 48.02
N ASN A 350 -0.08 -1.69 48.27
CA ASN A 350 -0.53 -0.63 49.18
C ASN A 350 -0.85 0.68 48.46
N PHE A 351 -1.78 1.46 49.02
CA PHE A 351 -2.11 2.80 48.52
C PHE A 351 -0.94 3.80 48.65
N ALA A 352 -0.02 3.59 49.60
CA ALA A 352 1.12 4.48 49.79
C ALA A 352 2.16 4.38 48.66
N ASP A 353 2.21 3.25 47.96
CA ASP A 353 3.21 2.96 46.92
C ASP A 353 2.70 3.36 45.52
N GLY A 354 1.47 3.86 45.42
CA GLY A 354 0.88 4.27 44.15
C GLY A 354 1.54 5.50 43.57
N LYS A 355 1.50 5.61 42.24
CA LYS A 355 2.02 6.76 41.50
C LYS A 355 1.04 7.21 40.43
N ILE A 356 1.02 8.51 40.17
CA ILE A 356 0.31 9.10 39.02
C ILE A 356 1.34 9.88 38.22
N SER A 357 1.54 9.50 36.96
CA SER A 357 2.35 10.28 36.04
C SER A 357 1.44 10.97 35.03
N PHE A 358 1.68 12.25 34.74
CA PHE A 358 0.82 13.00 33.83
C PHE A 358 1.57 13.95 32.92
N TYR A 359 0.96 14.23 31.78
CA TYR A 359 1.40 15.21 30.79
C TYR A 359 0.18 15.93 30.22
N ILE A 360 0.32 17.24 29.95
CA ILE A 360 -0.74 18.10 29.45
C ILE A 360 -0.25 18.78 28.18
N ARG A 361 -1.09 18.80 27.14
CA ARG A 361 -0.88 19.62 25.94
C ARG A 361 -2.19 20.17 25.38
N ASN A 362 -2.10 21.20 24.54
CA ASN A 362 -3.24 21.62 23.74
C ASN A 362 -3.67 20.52 22.75
N ILE A 363 -4.96 20.43 22.45
CA ILE A 363 -5.45 19.55 21.39
C ILE A 363 -5.07 20.16 20.04
N GLU A 364 -4.36 19.38 19.22
CA GLU A 364 -4.06 19.78 17.85
C GLU A 364 -5.31 19.70 16.97
N GLU A 365 -5.62 20.79 16.24
CA GLU A 365 -6.74 20.86 15.27
C GLU A 365 -6.56 19.96 14.03
#